data_AF-A0A5K4F9Z3-F1
#
_entry.id   AF-A0A5K4F9Z3-F1
#
_cell.length_a   1.000
_cell.length_b   1.000
_cell.length_c   1.000
_cell.angle_alpha   90.00
_cell.angle_beta   90.00
_cell.angle_gamma   90.00
#
_symmetry.space_group_name_H-M   'P 1'
#
loop_
_entity.id
_entity.type
_entity.pdbx_description
1 polymer ?
#
loop_
_entity_poly.entity_id
_entity_poly.type
_entity_poly.pdbx_seq_one_letter_code
_entity_poly.pdbx_strand_id
1 'polypeptide(L)'
;MCLFQLYMIIATIIQWYKHYTIHSCMYTFMATYILTSFHIYWLVYFLDSNAITKNPELNKLPLYYMHLINSMGLIMIITDAVLWKPKRIPFIISYIPCCIFVTIYIVYLEIINIINNYTELLDSNRQPITCRVIYYSLFWLIITIFNASSCGIIRLLNLKK
;
A
#
# COMPACT_ATOMS: atom_id res chain seq x y z
N MET A 1 -9.72 -1.58 3.28
CA MET A 1 -9.77 -1.76 4.75
C MET A 1 -9.60 -3.20 5.21
N CYS A 2 -10.15 -4.21 4.49
CA CYS A 2 -10.06 -5.62 4.90
C CYS A 2 -8.63 -6.10 5.16
N LEU A 3 -7.65 -5.73 4.32
CA LEU A 3 -6.24 -6.10 4.52
C LEU A 3 -5.64 -5.53 5.81
N PHE A 4 -5.99 -4.30 6.19
CA PHE A 4 -5.50 -3.71 7.44
C PHE A 4 -6.13 -4.37 8.67
N GLN A 5 -7.43 -4.68 8.61
CA GLN A 5 -8.11 -5.40 9.69
C GLN A 5 -7.49 -6.80 9.88
N LEU A 6 -7.25 -7.52 8.78
CA LEU A 6 -6.56 -8.80 8.80
C LEU A 6 -5.15 -8.67 9.39
N TYR A 7 -4.41 -7.63 9.00
CA TYR A 7 -3.11 -7.30 9.59
C TYR A 7 -3.22 -7.12 11.11
N MET A 8 -4.16 -6.31 11.62
CA MET A 8 -4.30 -6.06 13.05
C MET A 8 -4.61 -7.34 13.84
N ILE A 9 -5.47 -8.22 13.31
CA ILE A 9 -5.79 -9.50 13.94
C ILE A 9 -4.53 -10.37 14.03
N ILE A 10 -3.84 -10.56 12.91
CA ILE A 10 -2.64 -11.42 12.85
C ILE A 10 -1.50 -10.82 13.69
N ALA A 11 -1.29 -9.50 13.60
CA ALA A 11 -0.29 -8.78 14.38
C ALA A 11 -0.51 -8.97 15.87
N THR A 12 -1.76 -8.84 16.33
CA THR A 12 -2.12 -9.06 17.74
C THR A 12 -1.78 -10.48 18.20
N ILE A 13 -2.11 -11.49 17.38
CA ILE A 13 -1.80 -12.90 17.67
C ILE A 13 -0.28 -13.11 17.75
N ILE A 14 0.48 -12.63 16.76
CA ILE A 14 1.94 -12.75 16.70
C ILE A 14 2.60 -12.05 17.89
N GLN A 15 2.07 -10.91 18.31
CA GLN A 15 2.54 -10.16 19.48
C GLN A 15 2.26 -10.92 20.78
N TRP A 16 1.10 -11.56 20.92
CA TRP A 16 0.80 -12.44 22.07
C TRP A 16 1.82 -13.59 22.19
N TYR A 17 2.23 -14.17 21.06
CA TYR A 17 3.29 -15.21 21.02
C TYR A 17 4.72 -14.63 21.05
N LYS A 18 4.89 -13.33 21.26
CA LYS A 18 6.20 -12.64 21.37
C LYS A 18 7.09 -12.78 20.13
N HIS A 19 6.51 -13.04 18.96
CA HIS A 19 7.24 -13.13 17.69
C HIS A 19 7.49 -11.74 17.06
N TYR A 20 8.20 -10.87 17.79
CA TYR A 20 8.39 -9.47 17.42
C TYR A 20 9.07 -9.25 16.06
N THR A 21 9.96 -10.14 15.63
CA THR A 21 10.61 -10.04 14.32
C THR A 21 9.59 -10.23 13.18
N ILE A 22 8.66 -11.17 13.34
CA ILE A 22 7.61 -11.42 12.35
C ILE A 22 6.64 -10.22 12.31
N HIS A 23 6.27 -9.70 13.48
CA HIS A 23 5.48 -8.46 13.57
C HIS A 23 6.17 -7.31 12.84
N SER A 24 7.48 -7.09 13.02
CA SER A 24 8.21 -6.05 12.28
C SER A 24 8.16 -6.22 10.76
N CYS A 25 8.31 -7.45 10.25
CA CYS A 25 8.21 -7.73 8.83
C CYS A 25 6.80 -7.40 8.31
N MET A 26 5.77 -7.85 9.02
CA MET A 26 4.38 -7.57 8.68
C MET A 26 4.05 -6.08 8.75
N TYR A 27 4.53 -5.39 9.79
CA TYR A 27 4.39 -3.95 9.95
C TYR A 27 4.96 -3.22 8.74
N THR A 28 6.17 -3.60 8.31
CA THR A 28 6.85 -2.92 7.20
C THR A 28 6.11 -3.13 5.88
N PHE A 29 5.63 -4.35 5.65
CA PHE A 29 4.78 -4.67 4.51
C PHE A 29 3.48 -3.86 4.53
N MET A 30 2.77 -3.84 5.66
CA MET A 30 1.50 -3.13 5.81
C MET A 30 1.68 -1.60 5.70
N ALA A 31 2.75 -1.06 6.29
CA ALA A 31 3.11 0.35 6.18
C ALA A 31 3.42 0.74 4.74
N THR A 32 4.14 -0.11 4.00
CA THR A 32 4.42 0.10 2.57
C THR A 32 3.12 0.13 1.76
N TYR A 33 2.23 -0.82 1.99
CA TYR A 33 0.92 -0.88 1.34
C TYR A 33 0.09 0.38 1.62
N ILE A 34 -0.02 0.76 2.90
CA ILE A 34 -0.79 1.94 3.33
C ILE A 34 -0.22 3.22 2.76
N LEU A 35 1.11 3.41 2.81
CA LEU A 35 1.78 4.56 2.22
C LEU A 35 1.51 4.63 0.72
N THR A 36 1.58 3.50 0.03
CA THR A 36 1.28 3.42 -1.41
C THR A 36 -0.14 3.84 -1.71
N SER A 37 -1.13 3.20 -1.05
CA SER A 37 -2.55 3.50 -1.26
C SER A 37 -2.89 4.95 -0.91
N PHE A 38 -2.35 5.47 0.19
CA PHE A 38 -2.52 6.85 0.62
C PHE A 38 -2.02 7.82 -0.46
N HIS A 39 -0.78 7.66 -0.92
CA HIS A 39 -0.19 8.59 -1.88
C HIS A 39 -0.86 8.48 -3.25
N ILE A 40 -1.20 7.27 -3.72
CA ILE A 40 -1.91 7.10 -5.00
C ILE A 40 -3.28 7.79 -4.93
N TYR A 41 -4.04 7.59 -3.85
CA TYR A 41 -5.35 8.21 -3.68
C TYR A 41 -5.26 9.74 -3.71
N TRP A 42 -4.39 10.33 -2.90
CA TRP A 42 -4.24 11.78 -2.83
C TRP A 42 -3.66 12.37 -4.12
N LEU A 43 -2.74 11.68 -4.79
CA LEU A 43 -2.22 12.08 -6.09
C LEU A 43 -3.32 12.11 -7.16
N VAL A 44 -4.15 11.07 -7.24
CA VAL A 44 -5.30 11.04 -8.15
C VAL A 44 -6.29 12.16 -7.81
N TYR A 45 -6.59 12.37 -6.53
CA TYR A 45 -7.49 13.44 -6.10
C TYR A 45 -6.99 14.84 -6.48
N PHE A 46 -5.69 15.11 -6.34
CA PHE A 46 -5.12 16.41 -6.70
C PHE A 46 -4.99 16.62 -8.21
N LEU A 47 -4.80 15.55 -9.00
CA LEU A 47 -4.70 15.64 -10.46
C LEU A 47 -6.07 15.71 -11.15
N ASP A 48 -7.02 14.88 -10.72
CA ASP A 48 -8.39 14.88 -11.22
C ASP A 48 -9.35 14.40 -10.13
N SER A 49 -9.90 15.36 -9.38
CA SER A 49 -10.91 15.08 -8.36
C SER A 49 -12.17 14.43 -8.94
N ASN A 50 -12.45 14.63 -10.23
CA ASN A 50 -13.60 14.00 -10.89
C ASN A 50 -13.37 12.51 -11.17
N ALA A 51 -12.12 12.05 -11.26
CA ALA A 51 -11.82 10.63 -11.45
C ALA A 51 -12.36 9.78 -10.28
N ILE A 52 -12.34 10.34 -9.06
CA ILE A 52 -12.85 9.66 -7.85
C ILE A 52 -14.38 9.71 -7.80
N THR A 53 -14.99 10.84 -8.17
CA THR A 53 -16.45 11.03 -8.10
C THR A 53 -17.21 10.40 -9.28
N LYS A 54 -16.54 10.12 -10.41
CA LYS A 54 -17.15 9.43 -11.56
C LYS A 54 -17.29 7.92 -11.37
N ASN A 55 -16.59 7.33 -10.40
CA ASN A 55 -16.75 5.90 -10.12
C ASN A 55 -18.12 5.65 -9.46
N PRO A 56 -19.03 4.86 -10.09
CA PRO A 56 -20.41 4.71 -9.63
C PRO A 56 -20.54 4.02 -8.27
N GLU A 57 -19.53 3.25 -7.85
CA GLU A 57 -19.50 2.65 -6.52
C GLU A 57 -19.03 3.65 -5.47
N LEU A 58 -18.01 4.44 -5.80
CA LEU A 58 -17.47 5.46 -4.90
C LEU A 58 -18.47 6.61 -4.74
N ASN A 59 -19.12 7.08 -5.80
CA ASN A 59 -20.04 8.23 -5.76
C ASN A 59 -21.23 8.06 -4.80
N LYS A 60 -21.51 6.84 -4.34
CA LYS A 60 -22.54 6.56 -3.31
C LYS A 60 -22.11 6.98 -1.91
N LEU A 61 -20.81 7.17 -1.68
CA LEU A 61 -20.25 7.53 -0.39
C LEU A 61 -19.89 9.03 -0.38
N PRO A 62 -20.09 9.73 0.75
CA PRO A 62 -19.74 11.14 0.83
C PRO A 62 -18.22 11.31 0.72
N LEU A 63 -17.78 12.40 0.09
CA LEU A 63 -16.36 12.63 -0.22
C LEU A 63 -15.47 12.60 1.05
N TYR A 64 -15.95 13.17 2.17
CA TYR A 64 -15.21 13.12 3.44
C TYR A 64 -14.95 11.69 3.92
N TYR A 65 -15.88 10.76 3.67
CA TYR A 65 -15.71 9.34 4.04
C TYR A 65 -14.62 8.69 3.18
N MET A 66 -14.55 9.02 1.88
CA MET A 66 -13.47 8.53 1.01
C MET A 66 -12.10 9.07 1.41
N HIS A 67 -12.01 10.35 1.81
CA HIS A 67 -10.77 10.92 2.32
C HIS A 67 -10.35 10.24 3.62
N LEU A 68 -11.30 10.04 4.54
CA LEU A 68 -11.06 9.42 5.83
C LEU A 68 -10.59 7.98 5.65
N ILE A 69 -11.26 7.15 4.84
CA ILE A 69 -10.90 5.74 4.70
C ILE A 69 -9.50 5.55 4.08
N ASN A 70 -9.10 6.42 3.14
CA ASN A 70 -7.77 6.36 2.53
C ASN A 70 -6.67 6.98 3.39
N SER A 71 -7.02 7.83 4.37
CA SER A 71 -6.07 8.48 5.29
C SER A 71 -5.93 7.76 6.63
N MET A 72 -6.99 7.09 7.09
CA MET A 72 -7.04 6.46 8.40
C MET A 72 -6.00 5.35 8.56
N GLY A 73 -5.73 4.59 7.49
CA GLY A 73 -4.70 3.56 7.52
C GLY A 73 -3.33 4.12 7.93
N LEU A 74 -2.96 5.31 7.45
CA LEU A 74 -1.69 5.95 7.78
C LEU A 74 -1.61 6.31 9.26
N ILE A 75 -2.70 6.84 9.81
CA ILE A 75 -2.78 7.16 11.24
C ILE A 75 -2.63 5.88 12.05
N MET A 76 -3.40 4.85 11.72
CA MET A 76 -3.42 3.58 12.47
C MET A 76 -2.08 2.86 12.42
N ILE A 77 -1.38 2.82 11.28
CA ILE A 77 -0.07 2.17 11.19
C ILE A 77 0.99 2.94 11.97
N ILE A 78 0.97 4.28 11.96
CA ILE A 78 1.87 5.07 12.80
C ILE A 78 1.59 4.81 14.28
N THR A 79 0.33 4.75 14.69
CA THR A 79 -0.06 4.39 16.06
C THR A 79 0.44 3.00 16.45
N ASP A 80 0.26 1.99 15.59
CA ASP A 80 0.79 0.64 15.80
C ASP A 80 2.31 0.65 16.01
N ALA A 81 3.03 1.43 15.21
CA ALA A 81 4.49 1.61 15.32
C ALA A 81 4.90 2.19 16.67
N VAL A 82 4.20 3.23 17.14
CA VAL A 82 4.49 3.94 18.40
C VAL A 82 4.21 3.04 19.60
N LEU A 83 3.08 2.32 19.58
CA LEU A 83 2.66 1.43 20.67
C LEU A 83 3.57 0.21 20.79
N TRP A 84 3.87 -0.45 19.67
CA TRP A 84 4.53 -1.76 19.69
C TRP A 84 6.03 -1.70 19.41
N LYS A 85 6.56 -0.57 18.94
CA LYS A 85 7.98 -0.32 18.69
C LYS A 85 8.62 -1.49 17.92
N PRO A 86 8.21 -1.73 16.66
CA PRO A 86 8.73 -2.81 15.84
C PRO A 86 10.27 -2.79 15.84
N LYS A 87 10.89 -3.97 15.90
CA LYS A 87 12.35 -4.13 15.79
C LYS A 87 12.83 -3.81 14.38
N ARG A 88 14.09 -3.37 14.28
CA ARG A 88 14.76 -3.17 12.98
C ARG A 88 14.84 -4.49 12.22
N ILE A 89 14.50 -4.45 10.94
CA ILE A 89 14.61 -5.58 10.01
C ILE A 89 15.52 -5.20 8.84
N PRO A 90 16.26 -6.17 8.26
CA PRO A 90 16.99 -5.96 7.02
C PRO A 90 16.02 -5.59 5.90
N PHE A 91 16.37 -4.56 5.12
CA PHE A 91 15.55 -4.06 4.00
C PHE A 91 15.18 -5.17 3.01
N ILE A 92 16.13 -6.07 2.71
CA ILE A 92 15.91 -7.17 1.76
C ILE A 92 14.79 -8.11 2.22
N ILE A 93 14.71 -8.38 3.53
CA ILE A 93 13.70 -9.30 4.10
C ILE A 93 12.29 -8.71 3.97
N SER A 94 12.13 -7.39 4.13
CA SER A 94 10.83 -6.73 3.91
C SER A 94 10.53 -6.49 2.44
N TYR A 95 11.57 -6.30 1.62
CA TYR A 95 11.43 -6.00 0.21
C TYR A 95 10.86 -7.19 -0.56
N ILE A 96 11.35 -8.42 -0.33
CA ILE A 96 10.89 -9.62 -1.07
C ILE A 96 9.37 -9.81 -1.01
N PRO A 97 8.69 -9.79 0.16
CA PRO A 97 7.23 -9.85 0.22
C PRO A 97 6.53 -8.70 -0.51
N CYS A 98 7.07 -7.48 -0.44
CA CYS A 98 6.54 -6.34 -1.18
C CYS A 98 6.62 -6.57 -2.70
N CYS A 99 7.75 -7.09 -3.19
CA CYS A 99 7.94 -7.45 -4.60
C CYS A 99 6.90 -8.46 -5.09
N ILE A 100 6.67 -9.52 -4.30
CA ILE A 100 5.69 -10.55 -4.63
C ILE A 100 4.29 -9.94 -4.68
N PHE A 101 3.92 -9.14 -3.68
CA PHE A 101 2.62 -8.49 -3.64
C PHE A 101 2.40 -7.53 -4.81
N VAL A 102 3.42 -6.76 -5.18
CA VAL A 102 3.37 -5.87 -6.34
C VAL A 102 3.12 -6.64 -7.63
N THR A 103 3.86 -7.73 -7.86
CA THR A 103 3.65 -8.57 -9.04
C THR A 103 2.23 -9.11 -9.08
N ILE A 104 1.72 -9.63 -7.95
CA ILE A 104 0.34 -10.12 -7.86
C ILE A 104 -0.67 -9.01 -8.15
N TYR A 105 -0.44 -7.81 -7.60
CA TYR A 105 -1.32 -6.67 -7.79
C TYR A 105 -1.34 -6.18 -9.25
N ILE A 106 -0.18 -6.14 -9.92
CA ILE A 106 -0.08 -5.81 -11.35
C ILE A 106 -0.89 -6.81 -12.18
N VAL A 107 -0.69 -8.11 -11.94
CA VAL A 107 -1.44 -9.18 -12.64
C VAL A 107 -2.95 -9.05 -12.37
N TYR A 108 -3.33 -8.77 -11.14
CA TYR A 108 -4.73 -8.56 -10.77
C TYR A 108 -5.35 -7.37 -11.52
N LEU A 109 -4.63 -6.25 -11.63
CA LEU A 109 -5.09 -5.09 -12.40
C LEU A 109 -5.24 -5.43 -13.89
N GLU A 110 -4.30 -6.18 -14.48
CA GLU A 110 -4.42 -6.64 -15.87
C GLU A 110 -5.66 -7.50 -16.08
N ILE A 111 -5.94 -8.44 -15.17
CA ILE A 111 -7.14 -9.30 -15.23
C ILE A 111 -8.42 -8.45 -15.14
N ILE A 112 -8.49 -7.50 -14.21
CA ILE A 112 -9.65 -6.61 -14.08
C ILE A 112 -9.86 -5.77 -15.33
N ASN A 113 -8.79 -5.23 -15.90
CA ASN A 113 -8.87 -4.41 -17.11
C ASN A 113 -9.43 -5.21 -18.29
N ILE A 114 -9.00 -6.47 -18.44
CA ILE A 114 -9.52 -7.40 -19.46
C ILE A 114 -11.01 -7.69 -19.23
N ILE A 115 -11.41 -7.99 -17.98
CA ILE A 115 -12.79 -8.37 -17.66
C ILE A 115 -13.76 -7.18 -17.85
N ASN A 116 -13.37 -5.99 -17.41
CA ASN A 116 -14.28 -4.83 -17.35
C ASN A 116 -14.24 -3.95 -18.61
N ASN A 117 -13.44 -4.31 -19.63
CA ASN A 117 -13.25 -3.51 -20.85
C ASN A 117 -12.97 -2.03 -20.55
N TYR A 118 -12.19 -1.73 -19.50
CA TYR A 118 -11.92 -0.34 -19.13
C TYR A 118 -11.22 0.38 -20.27
N THR A 119 -11.85 1.47 -20.71
CA THR A 119 -11.53 2.25 -21.91
C THR A 119 -10.24 3.06 -21.78
N GLU A 120 -9.39 2.88 -22.79
CA GLU A 120 -8.29 3.72 -23.29
C GLU A 120 -7.01 3.91 -22.43
N LEU A 121 -7.08 4.13 -21.13
CA LEU A 121 -5.87 4.50 -20.36
C LEU A 121 -5.09 3.32 -19.75
N LEU A 122 -5.65 2.12 -19.75
CA LEU A 122 -5.07 0.92 -19.11
C LEU A 122 -5.23 -0.36 -19.93
N ASP A 123 -5.73 -0.27 -21.17
CA ASP A 123 -5.84 -1.42 -22.07
C ASP A 123 -4.43 -1.89 -22.47
N SER A 124 -3.99 -2.98 -21.84
CA SER A 124 -2.68 -3.60 -22.04
C SER A 124 -2.43 -4.04 -23.48
N ASN A 125 -3.48 -4.16 -24.29
CA ASN A 125 -3.42 -4.57 -25.68
C ASN A 125 -3.29 -3.37 -26.64
N ARG A 126 -3.64 -2.15 -26.22
CA ARG A 126 -3.52 -0.94 -27.05
C ARG A 126 -2.30 -0.09 -26.72
N GLN A 127 -1.78 -0.18 -25.50
CA GLN A 127 -0.59 0.59 -25.13
C GLN A 127 0.70 -0.05 -25.67
N PRO A 128 1.65 0.76 -26.18
CA PRO A 128 2.98 0.26 -26.52
C PRO A 128 3.60 -0.48 -25.35
N ILE A 129 4.29 -1.59 -25.61
CA ILE A 129 4.99 -2.39 -24.58
C ILE A 129 5.88 -1.50 -23.72
N THR A 130 6.53 -0.51 -24.32
CA THR A 130 7.35 0.49 -23.62
C THR A 130 6.58 1.25 -22.55
N CYS A 131 5.35 1.70 -22.81
CA CYS A 131 4.49 2.38 -21.84
C CYS A 131 4.15 1.49 -20.64
N ARG A 132 3.83 0.21 -20.89
CA ARG A 132 3.55 -0.77 -19.83
C ARG A 132 4.77 -1.02 -18.94
N VAL A 133 5.95 -1.21 -19.56
CA VAL A 133 7.21 -1.41 -18.83
C VAL A 133 7.54 -0.20 -17.96
N ILE A 134 7.35 1.03 -18.48
CA ILE A 134 7.54 2.26 -17.70
C ILE A 134 6.55 2.31 -16.54
N TYR A 135 5.27 2.05 -16.77
CA TYR A 135 4.25 2.07 -15.72
C TYR A 135 4.56 1.07 -14.59
N TYR A 136 4.90 -0.18 -14.93
CA TYR A 136 5.29 -1.17 -13.93
C TYR A 136 6.56 -0.74 -13.21
N SER A 137 7.59 -0.28 -13.92
CA SER A 137 8.85 0.17 -13.31
C SER A 137 8.62 1.33 -12.32
N LEU A 138 7.71 2.26 -12.63
CA LEU A 138 7.31 3.32 -11.72
C LEU A 138 6.61 2.78 -10.48
N PHE A 139 5.72 1.81 -10.64
CA PHE A 139 5.05 1.16 -9.50
C PHE A 139 6.03 0.44 -8.59
N TRP A 140 7.01 -0.26 -9.16
CA TRP A 140 8.14 -0.87 -8.44
C TRP A 140 8.99 0.16 -7.69
N LEU A 141 9.30 1.29 -8.33
CA LEU A 141 10.05 2.40 -7.72
C LEU A 141 9.30 2.99 -6.52
N ILE A 142 7.99 3.24 -6.66
CA ILE A 142 7.13 3.76 -5.60
C ILE A 142 7.17 2.84 -4.38
N ILE A 143 7.03 1.53 -4.60
CA ILE A 143 7.05 0.53 -3.53
C ILE A 143 8.42 0.45 -2.86
N THR A 144 9.49 0.57 -3.63
CA THR A 144 10.86 0.62 -3.10
C THR A 144 11.04 1.82 -2.16
N ILE A 145 10.58 3.00 -2.59
CA ILE A 145 10.63 4.24 -1.79
C ILE A 145 9.81 4.07 -0.51
N PHE A 146 8.58 3.55 -0.59
CA PHE A 146 7.73 3.39 0.58
C PHE A 146 8.17 2.28 1.53
N ASN A 147 8.80 1.21 1.03
CA ASN A 147 9.45 0.20 1.88
C ASN A 147 10.65 0.80 2.61
N ALA A 148 11.45 1.64 1.91
CA ALA A 148 12.57 2.34 2.52
C ALA A 148 12.10 3.33 3.60
N SER A 149 11.03 4.09 3.32
CA SER A 149 10.38 4.98 4.29
C SER A 149 9.84 4.21 5.49
N SER A 150 9.19 3.06 5.28
CA SER A 150 8.69 2.20 6.36
C SER A 150 9.82 1.70 7.26
N CYS A 151 10.90 1.21 6.66
CA CYS A 151 12.13 0.86 7.40
C CYS A 151 12.73 2.07 8.12
N GLY A 152 12.68 3.26 7.52
CA GLY A 152 13.12 4.53 8.09
C GLY A 152 12.33 4.91 9.34
N ILE A 153 11.00 4.79 9.32
CA ILE A 153 10.12 5.01 10.47
C ILE A 153 10.53 4.09 11.64
N ILE A 154 10.74 2.80 11.37
CA ILE A 154 11.21 1.84 12.38
C ILE A 154 12.57 2.27 12.97
N ARG A 155 13.50 2.73 12.12
CA ARG A 155 14.81 3.19 12.58
C ARG A 155 14.66 4.41 13.50
N LEU A 156 13.88 5.41 13.10
CA LEU A 156 13.61 6.62 13.89
C LEU A 156 13.01 6.30 15.26
N LEU A 157 12.02 5.40 15.32
CA LEU A 157 11.39 4.99 16.57
C LEU A 157 12.34 4.23 17.51
N ASN A 158 13.32 3.53 16.97
CA ASN A 158 14.32 2.79 17.75
C ASN A 158 15.58 3.62 18.07
N LEU A 159 15.75 4.84 17.55
CA LEU A 159 16.88 5.71 17.95
C LEU A 159 16.75 6.24 19.38
N LYS A 160 15.56 6.17 19.97
CA LYS A 160 15.27 6.62 21.34
C LYS A 160 15.44 5.52 22.40
N LYS A 161 16.25 4.50 22.12
CA LYS A 161 16.65 3.44 23.06
C LYS A 161 18.17 3.48 23.21
#